data_AF-A0A0K0DH18-F1
#
_entry.id   AF-A0A0K0DH18-F1
#
_cell.length_a   1.000
_cell.length_b   1.000
_cell.length_c   1.000
_cell.angle_alpha   90.00
_cell.angle_beta   90.00
_cell.angle_gamma   90.00
#
_symmetry.space_group_name_H-M   'P 1'
#
loop_
_entity.id
_entity.type
_entity.pdbx_description
1 polymer ?
#
loop_
_entity_poly.entity_id
_entity_poly.type
_entity_poly.pdbx_seq_one_letter_code
_entity_poly.pdbx_strand_id
1 'polypeptide(L)'
;LSESQKYGSKNYVQKEAKGEVKQNAWCEQVQRAIEYVTEPLLKELLQNIQGYNNIPRKEAKFINFLTNSCRIRDVKLCKMAWAAISAEALKLKEEGEVKKVNGEGHKISDTLSSVSFKWKSTIKRKLREAGGEMKV
;
A
#
# COMPACT_ATOMS: atom_id res chain seq x y z
N LEU A 1 19.90 20.26 -26.92
CA LEU A 1 19.80 21.31 -25.86
C LEU A 1 18.40 21.89 -25.94
N SER A 2 17.56 21.66 -24.92
CA SER A 2 16.14 22.05 -24.92
C SER A 2 15.93 23.36 -24.15
N GLU A 3 15.18 24.29 -24.75
CA GLU A 3 14.85 25.66 -24.31
C GLU A 3 14.05 25.79 -22.99
N SER A 4 14.01 24.76 -22.16
CA SER A 4 13.31 24.81 -20.85
C SER A 4 14.16 25.40 -19.71
N GLN A 5 15.45 25.69 -19.94
CA GLN A 5 16.36 26.19 -18.90
C GLN A 5 16.33 27.71 -18.68
N LYS A 6 15.43 28.46 -19.34
CA LYS A 6 15.49 29.93 -19.34
C LYS A 6 14.70 30.62 -18.21
N TYR A 7 13.89 29.91 -17.40
CA TYR A 7 13.02 30.56 -16.39
C TYR A 7 12.78 29.80 -15.07
N GLY A 8 13.72 28.94 -14.65
CA GLY A 8 13.62 28.22 -13.37
C GLY A 8 14.28 28.98 -12.22
N SER A 9 13.51 29.74 -11.45
CA SER A 9 13.93 30.50 -10.28
C SER A 9 14.80 29.74 -9.27
N LYS A 10 15.70 30.50 -8.66
CA LYS A 10 16.83 30.23 -7.75
C LYS A 10 16.53 29.45 -6.44
N ASN A 11 15.54 28.56 -6.38
CA ASN A 11 15.21 27.77 -5.17
C ASN A 11 14.55 26.40 -5.48
N TYR A 12 14.89 25.71 -6.58
CA TYR A 12 14.41 24.35 -6.78
C TYR A 12 15.26 23.35 -5.98
N VAL A 13 14.96 23.21 -4.69
CA VAL A 13 15.32 21.99 -3.96
C VAL A 13 14.51 20.88 -4.64
N GLN A 14 15.18 19.93 -5.30
CA GLN A 14 14.56 18.67 -5.72
C GLN A 14 13.95 18.04 -4.47
N LYS A 15 12.68 18.34 -4.21
CA LYS A 15 11.87 17.57 -3.27
C LYS A 15 11.78 16.20 -3.91
N GLU A 16 12.60 15.27 -3.45
CA GLU A 16 12.39 13.85 -3.70
C GLU A 16 10.89 13.59 -3.61
N ALA A 17 10.31 13.09 -4.69
CA ALA A 17 8.88 12.98 -4.79
C ALA A 17 8.44 12.05 -3.65
N LYS A 18 7.63 12.56 -2.70
CA LYS A 18 7.18 11.80 -1.51
C LYS A 18 6.62 10.40 -1.82
N GLY A 19 6.20 10.17 -3.07
CA GLY A 19 5.77 8.86 -3.56
C GLY A 19 6.92 7.87 -3.75
N GLU A 20 8.06 8.32 -4.26
CA GLU A 20 9.26 7.50 -4.51
C GLU A 20 9.88 7.01 -3.21
N VAL A 21 10.01 7.88 -2.21
CA VAL A 21 10.48 7.50 -0.86
C VAL A 21 9.60 6.41 -0.25
N LYS A 22 8.27 6.52 -0.41
CA LYS A 22 7.32 5.50 0.08
C LYS A 22 7.41 4.19 -0.71
N GLN A 23 7.80 4.25 -1.97
CA GLN A 23 7.96 3.08 -2.82
C GLN A 23 9.26 2.35 -2.49
N ASN A 24 10.35 3.09 -2.31
CA ASN A 24 11.65 2.53 -1.90
C ASN A 24 11.53 1.83 -0.53
N ALA A 25 10.88 2.48 0.45
CA ALA A 25 10.62 1.88 1.75
C ALA A 25 9.78 0.58 1.66
N TRP A 26 8.84 0.51 0.71
CA TRP A 26 8.06 -0.71 0.47
C TRP A 26 8.92 -1.81 -0.16
N CYS A 27 9.77 -1.48 -1.13
CA CYS A 27 10.70 -2.45 -1.72
C CYS A 27 11.69 -3.00 -0.68
N GLU A 28 12.19 -2.15 0.23
CA GLU A 28 13.01 -2.60 1.35
C GLU A 28 12.26 -3.57 2.29
N GLN A 29 10.96 -3.35 2.52
CA GLN A 29 10.14 -4.26 3.32
C GLN A 29 10.00 -5.63 2.64
N VAL A 30 9.87 -5.65 1.32
CA VAL A 30 9.89 -6.91 0.55
C VAL A 30 11.22 -7.62 0.71
N GLN A 31 12.35 -6.89 0.64
CA GLN A 31 13.68 -7.48 0.85
C GLN A 31 13.84 -8.08 2.24
N ARG A 32 13.43 -7.37 3.29
CA ARG A 32 13.45 -7.90 4.66
C ARG A 32 12.56 -9.14 4.79
N ALA A 33 11.38 -9.13 4.18
CA ALA A 33 10.49 -10.29 4.19
C ALA A 33 11.15 -11.55 3.57
N ILE A 34 12.00 -11.40 2.54
CA ILE A 34 12.76 -12.52 1.95
C ILE A 34 13.71 -13.17 2.97
N GLU A 35 14.29 -12.39 3.89
CA GLU A 35 15.22 -12.87 4.91
C GLU A 35 14.50 -13.64 6.01
N TYR A 36 13.32 -13.18 6.44
CA TYR A 36 12.56 -13.79 7.52
C TYR A 36 11.65 -14.94 7.10
N VAL A 37 11.31 -15.04 5.82
CA VAL A 37 10.47 -16.12 5.31
C VAL A 37 11.24 -17.44 5.33
N THR A 38 10.72 -18.40 6.08
CA THR A 38 11.23 -19.78 6.19
C THR A 38 10.77 -20.67 5.03
N GLU A 39 9.59 -20.40 4.47
CA GLU A 39 8.99 -21.20 3.39
C GLU A 39 9.73 -20.97 2.06
N PRO A 40 10.32 -22.02 1.44
CA PRO A 40 11.18 -21.86 0.25
C PRO A 40 10.42 -21.35 -0.98
N LEU A 41 9.20 -21.84 -1.21
CA LEU A 41 8.34 -21.38 -2.31
C LEU A 41 7.97 -19.91 -2.17
N LEU A 42 7.74 -19.48 -0.93
CA LEU A 42 7.39 -18.10 -0.64
C LEU A 42 8.61 -17.18 -0.82
N LYS A 43 9.78 -17.65 -0.42
CA LYS A 43 11.05 -16.95 -0.63
C LYS A 43 11.36 -16.75 -2.11
N GLU A 44 11.21 -17.79 -2.93
CA GLU A 44 11.41 -17.71 -4.38
C GLU A 44 10.46 -16.69 -5.03
N LEU A 45 9.18 -16.71 -4.63
CA LEU A 45 8.20 -15.73 -5.07
C LEU A 45 8.61 -14.30 -4.72
N LEU A 46 9.00 -14.06 -3.46
CA LEU A 46 9.42 -12.74 -3.00
C LEU A 46 10.70 -12.25 -3.72
N GLN A 47 11.65 -13.14 -3.99
CA GLN A 47 12.86 -12.84 -4.79
C GLN A 47 12.52 -12.48 -6.23
N ASN A 48 11.57 -13.17 -6.86
CA ASN A 48 11.11 -12.85 -8.21
C ASN A 48 10.54 -11.42 -8.29
N ILE A 49 9.74 -11.02 -7.30
CA ILE A 49 9.15 -9.68 -7.27
C ILE A 49 10.11 -8.59 -6.81
N GLN A 50 11.22 -8.93 -6.15
CA GLN A 50 12.22 -7.97 -5.68
C GLN A 50 12.81 -7.12 -6.82
N GLY A 51 12.89 -7.68 -8.04
CA GLY A 51 13.39 -6.96 -9.22
C GLY A 51 12.50 -5.82 -9.70
N TYR A 52 11.28 -5.68 -9.17
CA TYR A 52 10.34 -4.63 -9.56
C TYR A 52 10.45 -3.44 -8.61
N ASN A 53 10.66 -2.24 -9.17
CA ASN A 53 10.65 -0.99 -8.41
C ASN A 53 9.23 -0.47 -8.08
N ASN A 54 8.19 -1.00 -8.74
CA ASN A 54 6.80 -0.58 -8.59
C ASN A 54 5.89 -1.72 -8.13
N ILE A 55 6.25 -2.35 -7.01
CA ILE A 55 5.43 -3.41 -6.40
C ILE A 55 4.16 -2.78 -5.81
N PRO A 56 2.96 -3.30 -6.11
CA PRO A 56 1.72 -2.75 -5.58
C PRO A 56 1.60 -2.85 -4.06
N ARG A 57 1.18 -1.75 -3.43
CA ARG A 57 1.02 -1.60 -1.97
C ARG A 57 -0.39 -1.89 -1.44
N LYS A 58 -1.23 -2.54 -2.25
CA LYS A 58 -2.60 -2.93 -1.87
C LYS A 58 -2.78 -4.39 -2.18
N GLU A 59 -3.27 -5.19 -1.24
CA GLU A 59 -3.41 -6.64 -1.36
C GLU A 59 -4.06 -7.07 -2.69
N ALA A 60 -5.27 -6.56 -3.00
CA ALA A 60 -5.95 -6.94 -4.24
C ALA A 60 -5.16 -6.60 -5.52
N LYS A 61 -4.42 -5.48 -5.51
CA LYS A 61 -3.58 -5.08 -6.65
C LYS A 61 -2.29 -5.90 -6.70
N PHE A 62 -1.76 -6.28 -5.55
CA PHE A 62 -0.61 -7.15 -5.41
C PHE A 62 -0.92 -8.55 -5.93
N ILE A 63 -2.05 -9.15 -5.52
CA ILE A 63 -2.51 -10.45 -6.04
C ILE A 63 -2.69 -10.37 -7.56
N ASN A 64 -3.35 -9.33 -8.08
CA ASN A 64 -3.49 -9.15 -9.53
C ASN A 64 -2.15 -8.99 -10.25
N PHE A 65 -1.18 -8.32 -9.63
CA PHE A 65 0.16 -8.19 -10.17
C PHE A 65 0.87 -9.55 -10.20
N LEU A 66 0.82 -10.34 -9.13
CA LEU A 66 1.40 -11.68 -9.11
C LEU A 66 0.75 -12.60 -10.16
N THR A 67 -0.57 -12.51 -10.32
CA THR A 67 -1.29 -13.33 -11.30
C THR A 67 -0.97 -12.93 -12.74
N ASN A 68 -0.83 -11.63 -13.05
CA ASN A 68 -0.55 -11.18 -14.42
C ASN A 68 0.94 -11.16 -14.76
N SER A 69 1.76 -10.54 -13.90
CA SER A 69 3.19 -10.33 -14.13
C SER A 69 4.03 -11.56 -13.78
N CYS A 70 3.75 -12.22 -12.64
CA CYS A 70 4.49 -13.41 -12.21
C CYS A 70 3.82 -14.73 -12.66
N ARG A 71 2.63 -14.66 -13.30
CA ARG A 71 1.83 -15.82 -13.75
C ARG A 71 1.46 -16.80 -12.61
N ILE A 72 1.32 -16.30 -11.39
CA ILE A 72 0.99 -17.12 -10.22
C ILE A 72 -0.53 -17.17 -10.04
N ARG A 73 -1.08 -18.37 -10.22
CA ARG A 73 -2.51 -18.64 -10.06
C ARG A 73 -2.91 -19.04 -8.65
N ASP A 74 -1.94 -19.43 -7.82
CA ASP A 74 -2.21 -19.79 -6.44
C ASP A 74 -2.46 -18.53 -5.59
N VAL A 75 -3.74 -18.21 -5.41
CA VAL A 75 -4.19 -17.07 -4.62
C VAL A 75 -3.79 -17.22 -3.14
N LYS A 76 -3.71 -18.45 -2.61
CA LYS A 76 -3.31 -18.68 -1.21
C LYS A 76 -1.84 -18.28 -1.03
N LEU A 77 -0.98 -18.71 -1.95
CA LEU A 77 0.43 -18.33 -1.96
C LEU A 77 0.60 -16.80 -2.07
N CYS A 78 -0.16 -16.15 -2.95
CA CYS A 78 -0.15 -14.69 -3.06
C CYS A 78 -0.55 -13.97 -1.76
N LYS A 79 -1.55 -14.50 -1.05
CA LYS A 79 -1.98 -13.96 0.25
C LYS A 79 -0.94 -14.19 1.35
N MET A 80 -0.28 -15.34 1.37
CA MET A 80 0.82 -15.60 2.30
C MET A 80 2.00 -14.66 2.04
N ALA A 81 2.31 -14.37 0.78
CA ALA A 81 3.37 -13.43 0.41
C ALA A 81 3.05 -12.03 0.89
N TRP A 82 1.80 -11.59 0.66
CA TRP A 82 1.30 -10.32 1.17
C TRP A 82 1.37 -10.26 2.70
N ALA A 83 0.92 -11.31 3.39
CA ALA A 83 0.93 -11.39 4.84
C ALA A 83 2.36 -11.26 5.41
N ALA A 84 3.33 -11.98 4.83
CA ALA A 84 4.73 -11.91 5.22
C ALA A 84 5.31 -10.49 5.11
N ILE A 85 5.10 -9.81 3.96
CA ILE A 85 5.56 -8.43 3.78
C ILE A 85 4.85 -7.49 4.76
N SER A 86 3.54 -7.66 4.94
CA SER A 86 2.75 -6.80 5.82
C SER A 86 3.13 -6.94 7.31
N ALA A 87 3.50 -8.15 7.74
CA ALA A 87 3.96 -8.41 9.10
C ALA A 87 5.29 -7.69 9.38
N GLU A 88 6.25 -7.74 8.45
CA GLU A 88 7.51 -7.01 8.58
C GLU A 88 7.31 -5.49 8.52
N ALA A 89 6.37 -5.03 7.69
CA ALA A 89 5.99 -3.62 7.63
C ALA A 89 5.35 -3.12 8.94
N LEU A 90 4.68 -3.99 9.70
CA LEU A 90 4.13 -3.68 11.02
C LEU A 90 5.22 -3.64 12.10
N LYS A 91 6.12 -4.64 12.13
CA LYS A 91 7.26 -4.68 13.07
C LYS A 91 8.13 -3.43 12.98
N LEU A 92 8.43 -2.96 11.77
CA LEU A 92 9.21 -1.72 11.56
C LEU A 92 8.51 -0.47 12.09
N LYS A 93 7.17 -0.45 12.15
CA LYS A 93 6.43 0.66 12.75
C LYS A 93 6.50 0.60 14.27
N GLU A 94 6.37 -0.59 14.85
CA GLU A 94 6.47 -0.79 16.30
C GLU A 94 7.89 -0.42 16.80
N GLU A 95 8.94 -0.85 16.11
CA GLU A 95 10.32 -0.47 16.43
C GLU A 95 10.61 1.03 16.22
N GLY A 96 9.93 1.65 15.25
CA GLY A 96 10.01 3.09 14.99
C GLY A 96 9.29 3.96 16.05
N GLU A 97 8.23 3.45 16.67
CA GLU A 97 7.51 4.13 17.76
C GLU A 97 8.29 4.12 19.07
N VAL A 98 9.11 3.11 19.34
CA VAL A 98 9.93 3.05 20.58
C VAL A 98 10.97 4.19 20.65
N LYS A 99 11.39 4.77 19.52
CA LYS A 99 12.28 5.95 19.48
C LYS A 99 11.54 7.30 19.49
N LYS A 100 10.21 7.32 19.52
CA LYS A 100 9.38 8.54 19.45
C LYS A 100 8.65 8.86 20.76
N VAL A 101 8.95 8.16 21.86
CA VAL A 101 8.30 8.33 23.17
C VAL A 101 9.08 9.23 24.16
N ASN A 102 9.92 10.15 23.69
CA ASN A 102 10.39 11.26 24.53
C ASN A 102 10.07 12.63 23.91
N GLY A 103 8.79 12.87 23.62
CA GLY A 103 8.32 14.14 23.07
C GLY A 103 6.84 14.13 22.72
N GLU A 104 6.00 14.24 23.75
CA GLU A 104 4.66 14.86 23.74
C GLU A 104 3.56 14.30 22.80
N GLY A 105 2.74 13.43 23.38
CA GLY A 105 1.30 13.67 23.59
C GLY A 105 0.36 13.96 22.40
N HIS A 106 -0.29 12.92 21.90
CA HIS A 106 -1.75 12.98 21.68
C HIS A 106 -2.40 11.59 21.71
N LYS A 107 -3.22 11.34 22.74
CA LYS A 107 -4.24 10.28 22.76
C LYS A 107 -5.26 10.59 21.67
N ILE A 108 -5.63 9.61 20.84
CA ILE A 108 -7.06 9.25 20.63
C ILE A 108 -7.14 7.73 20.43
N SER A 109 -7.81 7.11 21.38
CA SER A 109 -8.25 5.72 21.49
C SER A 109 -9.46 5.43 20.59
N ASP A 110 -9.59 4.16 20.21
CA ASP A 110 -10.84 3.47 19.90
C ASP A 110 -11.79 4.09 18.86
N THR A 111 -11.73 3.60 17.62
CA THR A 111 -12.94 3.29 16.85
C THR A 111 -12.68 2.13 15.88
N LEU A 112 -12.72 0.91 16.40
CA LEU A 112 -13.17 -0.25 15.64
C LEU A 112 -14.70 -0.16 15.54
N SER A 113 -15.24 0.56 14.56
CA SER A 113 -16.58 0.33 14.00
C SER A 113 -16.86 1.28 12.84
N SER A 114 -17.62 0.79 11.87
CA SER A 114 -18.10 1.52 10.69
C SER A 114 -17.13 1.64 9.51
N VAL A 115 -16.75 0.49 8.99
CA VAL A 115 -16.38 0.37 7.57
C VAL A 115 -17.64 0.58 6.72
N SER A 116 -17.92 1.83 6.33
CA SER A 116 -18.92 2.16 5.31
C SER A 116 -18.24 2.52 3.98
N PHE A 117 -17.91 1.49 3.20
CA PHE A 117 -17.40 1.60 1.83
C PHE A 117 -18.39 2.33 0.91
N LYS A 118 -17.92 3.41 0.26
CA LYS A 118 -18.65 4.24 -0.71
C LYS A 118 -18.85 3.55 -2.07
N TRP A 119 -19.74 2.55 -2.14
CA TRP A 119 -20.36 2.10 -3.40
C TRP A 119 -21.85 2.46 -3.49
N LYS A 120 -22.49 2.86 -2.37
CA LYS A 120 -23.92 3.16 -2.30
C LYS A 120 -24.37 4.46 -2.99
N SER A 121 -23.46 5.37 -3.34
CA SER A 121 -23.84 6.61 -4.04
C SER A 121 -24.22 6.38 -5.51
N THR A 122 -23.74 5.30 -6.13
CA THR A 122 -24.05 5.02 -7.54
C THR A 122 -25.38 4.29 -7.71
N ILE A 123 -25.81 3.50 -6.72
CA ILE A 123 -27.10 2.77 -6.77
C ILE A 123 -28.27 3.67 -6.31
N LYS A 124 -28.06 4.57 -5.35
CA LYS A 124 -29.13 5.45 -4.85
C LYS A 124 -29.56 6.53 -5.84
N ARG A 125 -28.77 6.82 -6.88
CA ARG A 125 -29.16 7.73 -7.96
C ARG A 125 -30.10 7.08 -8.99
N LYS A 126 -30.13 5.75 -9.09
CA LYS A 126 -31.00 5.01 -10.04
C LYS A 126 -32.35 4.57 -9.47
N LEU A 127 -32.59 4.74 -8.17
CA LEU A 127 -33.85 4.35 -7.50
C LEU A 127 -34.76 5.54 -7.15
N ARG A 128 -34.35 6.78 -7.47
CA ARG A 128 -35.18 8.00 -7.30
C ARG A 128 -35.96 8.37 -8.57
N GLU A 129 -35.73 7.66 -9.68
CA GLU A 129 -36.50 7.81 -10.94
C GLU A 129 -37.72 6.88 -11.02
N ALA A 130 -37.95 6.01 -10.02
CA ALA A 130 -39.06 5.04 -10.01
C ALA A 130 -40.12 5.32 -8.92
N GLY A 131 -40.40 6.60 -8.61
CA GLY A 131 -41.69 7.04 -8.04
C GLY A 131 -42.23 6.32 -6.80
N GLY A 132 -41.41 6.08 -5.77
CA GLY A 132 -41.89 5.50 -4.50
C GLY A 132 -41.81 6.47 -3.33
N GLU A 133 -42.89 7.20 -3.05
CA GLU A 133 -43.10 7.92 -1.78
C GLU A 133 -43.19 6.94 -0.61
N MET A 134 -42.52 7.25 0.51
CA MET A 134 -42.89 6.70 1.83
C MET A 134 -43.23 7.88 2.74
N LYS A 135 -44.51 7.95 3.13
CA LYS A 135 -45.03 8.83 4.18
C LYS A 135 -44.40 8.45 5.52
N VAL A 136 -44.11 9.49 6.31
CA VAL A 136 -43.55 9.46 7.67
C VAL A 136 -44.44 8.67 8.62
#